data_AF-A0A3D8R9E2-F1
#
_entry.id   AF-A0A3D8R9E2-F1
#
_cell.length_a   1.000
_cell.length_b   1.000
_cell.length_c   1.000
_cell.angle_alpha   90.00
_cell.angle_beta   90.00
_cell.angle_gamma   90.00
#
_symmetry.space_group_name_H-M   'P 1'
#
loop_
_entity.id
_entity.type
_entity.pdbx_description
1 polymer ?
#
loop_
_entity_poly.entity_id
_entity_poly.type
_entity_poly.pdbx_seq_one_letter_code
_entity_poly.pdbx_strand_id
1 'polypeptide(L)'
;MSEEEMAAHASTLVLAGGETFATFLAATTYYLLKDGADSEAWNRLCAEVRGHYQSYDQTKAASAQKLPYLRAVIQEGLQIYPLGPQGFPRISPGTYIDGH
;
A
#
# COMPACT_ATOMS: atom_id res chain seq x y z
N MET A 1 28.87 -9.67 1.93
CA MET A 1 28.23 -8.37 2.13
C MET A 1 29.26 -7.42 2.68
N SER A 2 29.88 -6.62 1.81
CA SER A 2 30.76 -5.53 2.19
C SER A 2 29.96 -4.38 2.82
N GLU A 3 30.64 -3.44 3.47
CA GLU A 3 30.00 -2.24 4.01
C GLU A 3 29.30 -1.42 2.92
N GLU A 4 29.91 -1.33 1.73
CA GLU A 4 29.31 -0.68 0.56
C GLU A 4 28.04 -1.40 0.09
N GLU A 5 28.05 -2.74 0.04
CA GLU A 5 26.86 -3.53 -0.30
C GLU A 5 25.73 -3.33 0.72
N MET A 6 26.06 -3.28 2.03
CA MET A 6 25.08 -2.98 3.08
C MET A 6 24.47 -1.59 2.91
N ALA A 7 25.29 -0.57 2.66
CA ALA A 7 24.84 0.79 2.46
C ALA A 7 23.92 0.91 1.23
N ALA A 8 24.26 0.25 0.14
CA ALA A 8 23.45 0.20 -1.08
C ALA A 8 22.09 -0.47 -0.82
N HIS A 9 22.05 -1.59 -0.09
CA HIS A 9 20.79 -2.25 0.28
C HIS A 9 19.93 -1.40 1.21
N ALA A 10 20.52 -0.75 2.21
CA ALA A 10 19.81 0.15 3.10
C ALA A 10 19.19 1.33 2.34
N SER A 11 19.96 1.97 1.45
CA SER A 11 19.46 3.04 0.59
C SER A 11 18.27 2.59 -0.27
N THR A 12 18.38 1.39 -0.86
CA THR A 12 17.30 0.80 -1.67
C THR A 12 16.03 0.61 -0.85
N LEU A 13 16.12 0.07 0.37
CA LEU A 13 14.96 -0.15 1.23
C LEU A 13 14.28 1.16 1.65
N VAL A 14 15.06 2.18 1.98
CA VAL A 14 14.54 3.50 2.36
C VAL A 14 13.77 4.14 1.21
N LEU A 15 14.35 4.14 0.00
CA LEU A 15 13.70 4.71 -1.18
C LEU A 15 12.46 3.91 -1.59
N ALA A 16 12.60 2.58 -1.68
CA ALA A 16 11.52 1.72 -2.15
C ALA A 16 10.34 1.64 -1.18
N GLY A 17 10.56 1.84 0.13
CA GLY A 17 9.52 1.76 1.15
C GLY A 17 8.98 3.11 1.63
N GLY A 18 9.76 4.19 1.56
CA GLY A 18 9.37 5.48 2.09
C GLY A 18 8.40 6.24 1.19
N GLU A 19 8.88 6.65 0.03
CA GLU A 19 8.12 7.53 -0.88
C GLU A 19 6.89 6.84 -1.48
N THR A 20 7.03 5.55 -1.81
CA THR A 20 5.95 4.72 -2.34
C THR A 20 4.80 4.64 -1.33
N PHE A 21 5.09 4.25 -0.09
CA PHE A 21 4.10 4.10 0.97
C PHE A 21 3.42 5.42 1.34
N ALA A 22 4.20 6.50 1.45
CA ALA A 22 3.68 7.83 1.75
C ALA A 22 2.70 8.30 0.67
N THR A 23 3.06 8.12 -0.60
CA THR A 23 2.21 8.48 -1.75
C THR A 23 0.93 7.65 -1.78
N PHE A 24 1.02 6.33 -1.54
CA PHE A 24 -0.16 5.47 -1.48
C PHE A 24 -1.13 5.88 -0.35
N LEU A 25 -0.62 6.17 0.85
CA LEU A 25 -1.46 6.62 1.96
C LEU A 25 -2.13 7.96 1.64
N ALA A 26 -1.39 8.90 1.05
CA ALA A 26 -1.93 10.20 0.65
C ALA A 26 -3.03 10.03 -0.40
N ALA A 27 -2.79 9.25 -1.46
CA ALA A 27 -3.77 8.98 -2.51
C ALA A 27 -5.01 8.28 -1.96
N THR A 28 -4.84 7.21 -1.19
CA THR A 28 -5.96 6.45 -0.60
C THR A 28 -6.81 7.34 0.30
N THR A 29 -6.18 8.16 1.13
CA THR A 29 -6.88 9.11 2.02
C THR A 29 -7.63 10.17 1.22
N TYR A 30 -7.00 10.70 0.16
CA TYR A 30 -7.67 11.63 -0.75
C TYR A 30 -8.92 11.00 -1.38
N TYR A 31 -8.82 9.79 -1.94
CA TYR A 31 -9.96 9.12 -2.58
C TYR A 31 -11.09 8.74 -1.61
N LEU A 32 -10.78 8.46 -0.34
CA LEU A 32 -11.80 8.22 0.69
C LEU A 32 -12.58 9.50 1.05
N LEU A 33 -11.92 10.65 0.99
CA LEU A 33 -12.44 11.94 1.46
C LEU A 33 -12.84 12.91 0.34
N LYS A 34 -12.55 12.59 -0.93
CA LYS A 34 -12.78 13.50 -2.07
C LYS A 34 -14.25 13.93 -2.20
N ASP A 35 -15.17 13.06 -1.81
CA ASP A 35 -16.62 13.28 -1.89
C ASP A 35 -17.19 13.84 -0.57
N GLY A 36 -16.31 14.23 0.37
CA GLY A 36 -16.64 14.77 1.69
C GLY A 36 -16.40 13.80 2.84
N ALA A 37 -16.39 14.33 4.07
CA ALA A 37 -16.18 13.55 5.29
C ALA A 37 -17.36 12.63 5.65
N ASP A 38 -18.52 12.81 5.00
CA ASP A 38 -19.70 11.96 5.17
C ASP A 38 -19.82 10.87 4.10
N SER A 39 -18.74 10.61 3.34
CA SER A 39 -18.75 9.56 2.31
C SER A 39 -19.04 8.19 2.91
N GLU A 40 -19.81 7.37 2.19
CA GLU A 40 -20.15 6.01 2.63
C GLU A 40 -18.88 5.20 2.90
N ALA A 41 -17.87 5.33 2.04
CA ALA A 41 -16.62 4.60 2.14
C ALA A 41 -15.83 4.98 3.40
N TRP A 42 -15.71 6.28 3.70
CA TRP A 42 -15.05 6.73 4.92
C TRP A 42 -15.79 6.29 6.17
N ASN A 43 -17.11 6.44 6.20
CA ASN A 43 -17.93 6.08 7.34
C ASN A 43 -17.89 4.57 7.61
N ARG A 44 -17.95 3.74 6.57
CA ARG A 44 -17.86 2.28 6.69
C ARG A 44 -16.48 1.83 7.19
N LEU A 45 -15.40 2.47 6.72
CA LEU A 45 -14.04 2.21 7.20
C LEU A 45 -13.89 2.58 8.67
N CYS A 46 -14.34 3.77 9.05
CA CYS A 46 -14.32 4.22 10.44
C CYS A 46 -15.13 3.29 11.35
N ALA A 47 -16.32 2.88 10.93
CA ALA A 47 -17.18 1.98 11.68
C ALA A 47 -16.53 0.61 11.90
N GLU A 48 -15.92 0.01 10.87
CA GLU A 48 -15.22 -1.27 11.00
C GLU A 48 -14.01 -1.17 11.94
N VAL A 49 -13.13 -0.19 11.73
CA VAL A 49 -11.88 -0.06 12.53
C VAL A 49 -12.20 0.30 13.98
N ARG A 50 -13.02 1.32 14.21
CA ARG A 50 -13.36 1.81 15.56
C ARG A 50 -14.35 0.91 16.28
N GLY A 51 -15.15 0.14 15.55
CA GLY A 51 -16.03 -0.89 16.12
C GLY A 51 -15.27 -2.14 16.57
N HIS A 52 -14.14 -2.45 15.93
CA HIS A 52 -13.34 -3.63 16.27
C HIS A 52 -12.35 -3.38 17.43
N TYR A 53 -11.74 -2.20 17.51
CA TYR A 53 -10.75 -1.88 18.53
C TYR A 53 -11.28 -0.92 19.59
N GLN A 54 -11.15 -1.29 20.86
CA GLN A 54 -11.59 -0.46 22.00
C GLN A 54 -10.48 0.46 22.50
N SER A 55 -9.22 0.16 22.17
CA SER A 55 -8.07 1.00 22.50
C SER A 55 -6.98 0.89 21.44
N TYR A 56 -6.10 1.89 21.42
CA TYR A 56 -4.96 1.93 20.51
C TYR A 56 -4.06 0.69 20.68
N ASP A 57 -3.83 0.25 21.92
CA ASP A 57 -2.95 -0.90 22.22
C ASP A 57 -3.41 -2.21 21.59
N GLN A 58 -4.70 -2.35 21.31
CA GLN A 58 -5.28 -3.52 20.64
C GLN A 58 -5.04 -3.51 19.12
N THR A 59 -4.69 -2.37 18.53
CA THR A 59 -4.44 -2.23 17.09
C THR A 59 -3.11 -2.88 16.72
N LYS A 60 -3.11 -4.20 16.56
CA LYS A 60 -1.95 -4.99 16.13
C LYS A 60 -2.04 -5.34 14.66
N ALA A 61 -0.92 -5.34 13.94
CA ALA A 61 -0.87 -5.67 12.51
C ALA A 61 -1.58 -6.99 12.16
N ALA A 62 -1.34 -8.06 12.93
CA ALA A 62 -1.96 -9.37 12.72
C ALA A 62 -3.49 -9.36 12.91
N SER A 63 -4.02 -8.47 13.76
CA SER A 63 -5.46 -8.29 13.91
C SER A 63 -6.04 -7.42 12.81
N ALA A 64 -5.34 -6.36 12.39
CA ALA A 64 -5.81 -5.42 11.37
C ALA A 64 -5.93 -6.10 10.00
N GLN A 65 -5.07 -7.09 9.72
CA GLN A 65 -5.18 -7.93 8.52
C GLN A 65 -6.51 -8.70 8.42
N LYS A 66 -7.23 -8.90 9.53
CA LYS A 66 -8.52 -9.60 9.57
C LYS A 66 -9.70 -8.70 9.27
N LEU A 67 -9.50 -7.38 9.16
CA LEU A 67 -10.55 -6.41 8.86
C LEU A 67 -10.83 -6.40 7.35
N PRO A 68 -11.98 -6.95 6.90
CA PRO A 68 -12.21 -7.16 5.48
C PRO A 68 -12.37 -5.85 4.71
N TYR A 69 -13.00 -4.83 5.28
CA TYR A 69 -13.20 -3.56 4.58
C TYR A 69 -11.93 -2.70 4.55
N LEU A 70 -11.14 -2.66 5.63
CA LEU A 70 -9.80 -2.08 5.61
C LEU A 70 -8.92 -2.71 4.53
N ARG A 71 -8.95 -4.05 4.41
CA ARG A 71 -8.24 -4.75 3.34
C ARG A 71 -8.75 -4.36 1.95
N ALA A 72 -10.06 -4.25 1.78
CA ALA A 72 -10.66 -3.81 0.51
C ALA A 72 -10.23 -2.38 0.15
N VAL A 73 -10.22 -1.45 1.11
CA VAL A 73 -9.75 -0.07 0.92
C VAL A 73 -8.28 -0.03 0.48
N ILE A 74 -7.42 -0.85 1.11
CA ILE A 74 -6.00 -0.93 0.72
C ILE A 74 -5.86 -1.47 -0.71
N GLN A 75 -6.58 -2.54 -1.04
CA GLN A 75 -6.57 -3.13 -2.38
C GLN A 75 -7.06 -2.14 -3.43
N GLU A 76 -8.12 -1.40 -3.13
CA GLU A 76 -8.69 -0.42 -4.05
C GLU A 76 -7.80 0.81 -4.20
N GLY A 77 -7.17 1.28 -3.12
CA GLY A 77 -6.17 2.35 -3.19
C GLY A 77 -5.00 1.99 -4.11
N LEU A 78 -4.53 0.74 -4.06
CA LEU A 78 -3.48 0.23 -4.95
C LEU A 78 -3.96 0.04 -6.39
N GLN A 79 -5.24 -0.26 -6.60
CA GLN A 79 -5.84 -0.38 -7.94
C GLN A 79 -5.98 1.00 -8.61
N ILE A 80 -6.51 1.98 -7.89
CA ILE A 80 -6.75 3.35 -8.39
C ILE A 80 -5.43 4.09 -8.58
N TYR A 81 -4.50 3.93 -7.64
CA TYR A 81 -3.20 4.58 -7.66
C TYR A 81 -2.08 3.53 -7.53
N PRO A 82 -1.77 2.80 -8.61
CA PRO A 82 -0.67 1.86 -8.61
C PRO A 82 0.67 2.64 -8.56
N LEU A 83 1.50 2.32 -7.57
CA LEU A 83 2.83 2.90 -7.44
C LEU A 83 3.78 2.19 -8.41
N GLY A 84 4.19 2.89 -9.46
CA GLY A 84 5.02 2.32 -10.52
C GLY A 84 4.25 1.37 -11.46
N PRO A 85 3.20 1.84 -12.16
CA PRO A 85 2.34 1.01 -13.01
C PRO A 85 3.11 0.27 -14.12
N GLN A 86 4.24 0.82 -14.56
CA GLN A 86 5.13 0.23 -15.56
C GLN A 86 6.16 -0.76 -15.00
N GLY A 87 6.29 -0.85 -13.67
CA GLY A 87 7.35 -1.62 -13.00
C GLY A 87 8.77 -1.15 -13.36
N PHE A 88 9.77 -1.91 -12.93
CA PHE A 88 11.16 -1.69 -13.36
C PHE A 88 11.42 -2.40 -14.69
N PRO A 89 12.20 -1.79 -15.61
CA PRO A 89 12.58 -2.44 -16.86
C PRO A 89 13.32 -3.75 -16.58
N ARG A 90 13.02 -4.77 -17.38
CA ARG A 90 13.63 -6.10 -17.28
C ARG A 90 14.42 -6.38 -18.55
N ILE A 91 15.55 -7.07 -18.40
CA ILE A 91 16.33 -7.61 -19.53
C ILE A 91 16.04 -9.12 -19.58
N SER A 92 15.59 -9.60 -20.74
CA SER A 92 15.34 -11.03 -20.97
C SER A 92 16.63 -11.72 -21.45
N PRO A 93 16.98 -12.91 -20.92
CA PRO A 93 18.07 -13.72 -21.48
C PRO A 93 17.73 -14.35 -22.84
N GLY A 94 16.52 -14.12 -23.37
CA GLY A 94 16.02 -14.68 -24.62
C GLY A 94 14.97 -15.76 -24.38
N THR A 95 13.76 -15.56 -24.88
CA THR A 95 12.67 -16.55 -24.89
C THR A 95 11.63 -16.15 -25.93
N TYR A 96 10.86 -17.12 -26.43
CA TYR A 96 9.69 -16.84 -27.24
C TYR A 96 8.53 -16.43 -26.33
N ILE A 97 7.90 -15.28 -26.60
CA ILE A 97 6.67 -14.81 -25.95
C ILE A 97 5.66 -14.55 -27.05
N ASP A 98 4.51 -15.23 -26.97
CA ASP A 98 3.42 -15.05 -27.93
C ASP A 98 3.85 -15.24 -29.41
N GLY A 99 4.80 -16.15 -29.65
CA GLY A 99 5.32 -16.46 -30.98
C GLY A 99 6.47 -15.58 -31.47
N HIS A 100 6.99 -14.66 -30.64
CA HIS A 100 8.08 -13.74 -30.96
C HIS A 100 9.28 -13.89 -30.02
#